data_AF-A0A920KP50-F1
#
_entry.id   AF-A0A920KP50-F1
#
_cell.length_a   1.000
_cell.length_b   1.000
_cell.length_c   1.000
_cell.angle_alpha   90.00
_cell.angle_beta   90.00
_cell.angle_gamma   90.00
#
_symmetry.space_group_name_H-M   'P 1'
#
loop_
_entity.id
_entity.type
_entity.pdbx_description
1 polymer ?
#
loop_
_entity_poly.entity_id
_entity_poly.type
_entity_poly.pdbx_seq_one_letter_code
_entity_poly.pdbx_strand_id
1 'polypeptide(L)'
;MMLRRSLNTFMNAFTSSDWTAYPFATQNRKDFGNLLDVYLDAVFFSRLDPLDFAQEGHRVEFENDDSNQPLVFKGVVFNEMKGAMSSTRLFCGIASVTNCFRPIPTTSIAAVTRNIPDLSYQQLRIFMPSTTTPVTLFF
;
A
#
# COMPACT_ATOMS: atom_id res chain seq x y z
N MET A 1 -13.30 5.33 12.09
CA MET A 1 -13.48 4.80 10.72
C MET A 1 -14.21 5.85 9.88
N MET A 2 -13.55 6.44 8.87
CA MET A 2 -14.08 7.55 8.04
C MET A 2 -15.33 7.18 7.24
N LEU A 3 -15.44 5.92 6.79
CA LEU A 3 -16.61 5.42 6.05
C LEU A 3 -17.94 5.59 6.78
N ARG A 4 -17.94 5.70 8.12
CA ARG A 4 -19.18 5.88 8.91
C ARG A 4 -19.55 7.34 9.16
N ARG A 5 -18.73 8.31 8.72
CA ARG A 5 -18.91 9.75 9.01
C ARG A 5 -18.97 10.64 7.76
N SER A 6 -18.89 10.05 6.57
CA SER A 6 -18.84 10.76 5.29
C SER A 6 -19.98 10.30 4.37
N LEU A 7 -20.44 11.20 3.49
CA LEU A 7 -21.43 10.93 2.44
C LEU A 7 -20.71 10.76 1.08
N ASN A 8 -19.53 10.15 1.13
CA ASN A 8 -18.71 9.92 -0.05
C ASN A 8 -19.41 8.98 -1.04
N THR A 9 -19.26 9.29 -2.32
CA THR A 9 -19.68 8.42 -3.42
C THR A 9 -18.55 7.49 -3.85
N PHE A 10 -17.31 7.90 -3.66
CA PHE A 10 -16.13 7.10 -3.96
C PHE A 10 -14.97 7.45 -3.03
N MET A 11 -14.18 6.46 -2.66
CA MET A 11 -12.99 6.61 -1.82
C MET A 11 -12.09 5.41 -2.04
N ASN A 12 -10.85 5.65 -2.45
CA ASN A 12 -9.87 4.59 -2.65
C ASN A 12 -8.42 5.11 -2.58
N ALA A 13 -7.48 4.17 -2.57
CA ALA A 13 -6.06 4.41 -2.78
C ALA A 13 -5.55 3.39 -3.80
N PHE A 14 -4.80 3.85 -4.80
CA PHE A 14 -4.27 3.02 -5.86
C PHE A 14 -2.77 3.21 -5.97
N THR A 15 -2.03 2.10 -6.00
CA THR A 15 -0.59 2.09 -6.25
C THR A 15 -0.33 1.49 -7.62
N SER A 16 0.20 2.31 -8.52
CA SER A 16 0.75 1.90 -9.81
C SER A 16 2.26 1.62 -9.70
N SER A 17 2.94 1.34 -10.81
CA SER A 17 4.39 1.08 -10.83
C SER A 17 5.18 2.29 -10.38
N ASP A 18 4.75 3.47 -10.82
CA ASP A 18 5.57 4.68 -10.73
C ASP A 18 4.84 5.83 -10.01
N TRP A 19 3.60 5.60 -9.59
CA TRP A 19 2.78 6.60 -8.90
C TRP A 19 1.75 5.95 -7.98
N THR A 20 1.36 6.69 -6.94
CA THR A 20 0.27 6.34 -6.04
C THR A 20 -0.77 7.46 -6.08
N ALA A 21 -2.05 7.14 -6.24
CA ALA A 21 -3.13 8.13 -6.20
C ALA A 21 -4.13 7.81 -5.09
N TYR A 22 -4.69 8.86 -4.51
CA TYR A 22 -5.67 8.79 -3.44
C TYR A 22 -6.97 9.49 -3.86
N PRO A 23 -7.75 8.90 -4.78
CA PRO A 23 -8.98 9.53 -5.28
C PRO A 23 -10.14 9.42 -4.28
N PHE A 24 -10.88 10.51 -4.14
CA PHE A 24 -12.18 10.53 -3.46
C PHE A 24 -13.20 11.35 -4.25
N ALA A 25 -14.48 11.05 -4.07
CA ALA A 25 -15.58 11.82 -4.63
C ALA A 25 -16.73 11.90 -3.62
N THR A 26 -17.40 13.04 -3.61
CA THR A 26 -18.60 13.29 -2.80
C THR A 26 -19.45 14.35 -3.48
N GLN A 27 -20.77 14.24 -3.34
CA GLN A 27 -21.71 15.26 -3.84
C GLN A 27 -21.94 16.38 -2.83
N ASN A 28 -21.46 16.23 -1.59
CA ASN A 28 -21.65 17.20 -0.52
C ASN A 28 -20.41 18.11 -0.38
N ARG A 29 -20.59 19.43 -0.56
CA ARG A 29 -19.50 20.40 -0.49
C ARG A 29 -18.79 20.44 0.87
N LYS A 30 -19.52 20.25 1.98
CA LYS A 30 -18.93 20.24 3.32
C LYS A 30 -18.11 18.97 3.55
N ASP A 31 -18.63 17.85 3.07
CA ASP A 31 -17.95 16.56 3.13
C ASP A 31 -16.68 16.56 2.26
N PHE A 32 -16.70 17.27 1.12
CA PHE A 32 -15.52 17.42 0.26
C PHE A 32 -14.34 18.04 1.00
N GLY A 33 -14.58 19.13 1.76
CA GLY A 33 -13.55 19.77 2.58
C GLY A 33 -13.01 18.83 3.65
N ASN A 34 -13.89 18.11 4.36
CA ASN A 34 -13.48 17.16 5.39
C ASN A 34 -12.60 16.02 4.82
N LEU A 35 -12.99 15.46 3.67
CA LEU A 35 -12.24 14.40 2.99
C LEU A 35 -10.91 14.94 2.48
N LEU A 36 -10.89 16.14 1.88
CA LEU A 36 -9.66 16.76 1.41
C LEU A 36 -8.66 16.94 2.55
N ASP A 37 -9.08 17.54 3.67
CA ASP A 37 -8.20 17.78 4.82
C ASP A 37 -7.59 16.48 5.36
N VAL A 38 -8.42 15.44 5.46
CA VAL A 38 -8.01 14.11 5.88
C VAL A 38 -7.00 13.48 4.92
N TYR A 39 -7.24 13.57 3.62
CA TYR A 39 -6.37 12.96 2.62
C TYR A 39 -5.02 13.69 2.56
N LEU A 40 -5.04 15.02 2.63
CA LEU A 40 -3.83 15.82 2.67
C LEU A 40 -3.00 15.51 3.93
N ASP A 41 -3.64 15.41 5.10
CA ASP A 41 -2.96 15.05 6.34
C ASP A 41 -2.36 13.63 6.28
N ALA A 42 -3.13 12.68 5.75
CA ALA A 42 -2.67 11.30 5.58
C ALA A 42 -1.50 11.18 4.59
N VAL A 43 -1.46 12.00 3.55
CA VAL A 43 -0.39 12.01 2.54
C VAL A 43 0.85 12.73 3.06
N PHE A 44 0.72 13.98 3.54
CA PHE A 44 1.87 14.81 3.91
C PHE A 44 2.39 14.58 5.33
N PHE A 45 1.54 14.15 6.26
CA PHE A 45 1.86 14.03 7.68
C PHE A 45 1.53 12.63 8.23
N SER A 46 1.76 11.60 7.42
CA SER A 46 1.46 10.20 7.79
C SER A 46 2.15 9.81 9.11
N ARG A 47 1.35 9.31 10.05
CA ARG A 47 1.87 8.70 11.28
C ARG A 47 2.26 7.27 10.96
N LEU A 48 3.56 7.04 10.74
CA LEU A 48 4.11 5.73 10.42
C LEU A 48 4.36 4.94 11.71
N ASP A 49 3.32 4.44 12.38
CA ASP A 49 3.50 3.61 13.58
C ASP A 49 4.09 2.24 13.20
N PRO A 50 5.12 1.72 13.91
CA PRO A 50 5.64 0.38 13.69
C PRO A 50 4.58 -0.74 13.75
N LEU A 51 3.54 -0.58 14.58
CA LEU A 51 2.46 -1.56 14.69
C LEU A 51 1.55 -1.55 13.47
N ASP A 52 1.25 -0.36 12.93
CA ASP A 52 0.48 -0.21 11.70
C ASP A 52 1.24 -0.82 10.51
N PHE A 53 2.56 -0.61 10.45
CA PHE A 53 3.43 -1.26 9.46
C PHE A 53 3.37 -2.79 9.56
N ALA A 54 3.46 -3.34 10.77
CA ALA A 54 3.42 -4.78 10.99
C ALA A 54 2.06 -5.40 10.62
N GLN A 55 0.97 -4.65 10.83
CA GLN A 55 -0.38 -5.10 10.47
C GLN A 55 -0.61 -5.05 8.96
N GLU A 56 -0.35 -3.90 8.34
CA GLU A 56 -0.66 -3.67 6.92
C GLU A 56 0.38 -4.33 6.00
N GLY A 57 1.67 -4.28 6.34
CA GLY A 57 2.75 -4.83 5.54
C GLY A 57 2.93 -6.33 5.74
N HIS A 58 3.80 -6.70 6.67
CA HIS A 58 4.05 -8.08 7.06
C HIS A 58 4.59 -8.16 8.49
N ARG A 59 4.34 -9.29 9.13
CA ARG A 59 4.89 -9.70 10.43
C ARG A 59 4.96 -11.20 10.53
N VAL A 60 5.80 -11.68 11.44
CA VAL A 60 5.89 -13.10 11.78
C VAL A 60 5.09 -13.33 13.05
N GLU A 61 4.13 -14.24 13.01
CA GLU A 61 3.32 -14.62 14.15
C GLU A 61 3.17 -16.15 14.19
N PHE A 62 2.85 -16.68 15.36
CA PHE A 62 2.44 -18.08 15.48
C PHE A 62 1.10 -18.30 14.75
N GLU A 63 0.91 -19.51 14.23
CA GLU A 63 -0.34 -19.87 13.55
C GLU A 63 -1.54 -19.74 14.49
N ASN A 64 -1.37 -20.16 15.76
CA ASN A 64 -2.28 -19.99 16.89
C ASN A 64 -1.54 -19.36 18.08
N ASP A 65 -2.24 -18.96 19.14
CA ASP A 65 -1.64 -18.38 20.37
C ASP A 65 -0.71 -19.34 21.16
N ASP A 66 -0.45 -20.54 20.63
CA ASP A 66 0.46 -21.51 21.21
C ASP A 66 1.90 -21.29 20.73
N SER A 67 2.82 -21.04 21.66
CA SER A 67 4.24 -20.80 21.39
C SER A 67 5.00 -22.01 20.82
N ASN A 68 4.34 -23.16 20.64
CA ASN A 68 4.93 -24.39 20.12
C ASN A 68 4.54 -24.66 18.65
N GLN A 69 3.80 -23.75 18.03
CA GLN A 69 3.34 -23.85 16.64
C GLN A 69 4.34 -23.24 15.67
N PRO A 70 4.28 -23.58 14.36
CA PRO A 70 5.14 -22.97 13.37
C PRO A 70 4.87 -21.46 13.22
N LEU A 71 5.94 -20.73 12.95
CA LEU A 71 5.90 -19.31 12.63
C LEU A 71 5.41 -19.12 11.18
N VAL A 72 4.43 -18.24 11.01
CA VAL A 72 3.82 -17.92 9.72
C VAL A 72 3.89 -16.42 9.45
N PHE A 73 4.03 -16.05 8.17
CA PHE A 73 3.93 -14.66 7.74
C PHE A 73 2.46 -14.25 7.65
N LYS A 74 2.11 -13.15 8.32
CA LYS A 74 0.79 -12.50 8.28
C LYS A 74 0.97 -11.03 7.88
N GLY A 75 -0.04 -10.46 7.23
CA GLY A 75 -0.06 -9.06 6.81
C GLY A 75 -1.12 -8.83 5.74
N VAL A 76 -1.72 -7.63 5.70
CA VAL A 76 -2.78 -7.31 4.73
C VAL A 76 -2.23 -7.34 3.31
N VAL A 77 -1.21 -6.53 3.03
CA VAL A 77 -0.55 -6.44 1.71
C VAL A 77 0.10 -7.78 1.33
N PHE A 78 0.71 -8.48 2.29
CA PHE A 78 1.28 -9.81 2.05
C PHE A 78 0.22 -10.81 1.54
N ASN A 79 -0.95 -10.84 2.17
CA ASN A 79 -2.05 -11.73 1.76
C ASN A 79 -2.69 -11.29 0.45
N GLU A 80 -2.87 -9.98 0.22
CA GLU A 80 -3.37 -9.45 -1.04
C GLU A 80 -2.47 -9.84 -2.21
N MET A 81 -1.15 -9.67 -2.06
CA MET A 81 -0.18 -10.03 -3.10
C MET A 81 -0.08 -11.54 -3.30
N LYS A 82 -0.22 -12.33 -2.24
CA LYS A 82 -0.33 -13.79 -2.36
C LYS A 82 -1.55 -14.20 -3.19
N GLY A 83 -2.70 -13.53 -2.99
CA GLY A 83 -3.90 -13.73 -3.80
C GLY A 83 -3.74 -13.24 -5.23
N ALA A 84 -3.19 -12.05 -5.44
CA ALA A 84 -2.96 -11.48 -6.77
C ALA A 84 -2.04 -12.39 -7.63
N MET A 85 -1.01 -12.99 -7.02
CA MET A 85 -0.08 -13.89 -7.69
C MET A 85 -0.66 -15.26 -8.02
N SER A 86 -1.76 -15.68 -7.38
CA SER A 86 -2.48 -16.90 -7.78
C SER A 86 -3.23 -16.74 -9.12
N SER A 87 -3.43 -15.52 -9.59
CA SER A 87 -4.01 -15.27 -10.91
C SER A 87 -2.95 -15.39 -12.00
N THR A 88 -3.07 -16.42 -12.84
CA THR A 88 -2.18 -16.67 -13.99
C THR A 88 -2.08 -15.45 -14.92
N ARG A 89 -3.16 -14.68 -15.07
CA ARG A 89 -3.19 -13.50 -15.94
C ARG A 89 -2.32 -12.36 -15.40
N LEU A 90 -2.45 -12.06 -14.11
CA LEU A 90 -1.66 -11.03 -13.44
C LEU A 90 -0.17 -11.42 -13.42
N PHE A 91 0.12 -12.67 -13.08
CA PHE A 91 1.48 -13.20 -13.10
C PHE A 91 2.14 -13.08 -14.49
N CYS A 92 1.43 -13.52 -15.55
CA CYS A 92 1.94 -13.44 -16.92
C CYS A 92 2.14 -11.99 -17.39
N GLY A 93 1.21 -11.08 -17.06
CA GLY A 93 1.33 -9.67 -17.38
C GLY A 93 2.56 -9.02 -16.74
N ILE A 94 2.75 -9.28 -15.43
CA ILE A 94 3.92 -8.82 -14.68
C ILE A 94 5.22 -9.37 -15.27
N ALA A 95 5.28 -10.67 -15.55
CA ALA A 95 6.47 -11.30 -16.12
C ALA A 95 6.83 -10.71 -17.50
N SER A 96 5.82 -10.45 -18.33
CA SER A 96 5.99 -9.85 -19.66
C SER A 96 6.55 -8.43 -19.58
N VAL A 97 5.98 -7.58 -18.73
CA VAL A 97 6.45 -6.20 -18.52
C VAL A 97 7.87 -6.18 -17.96
N THR A 98 8.15 -7.02 -16.96
CA THR A 98 9.48 -7.08 -16.32
C THR A 98 10.57 -7.50 -17.31
N ASN A 99 10.28 -8.46 -18.20
CA ASN A 99 11.26 -8.90 -19.19
C ASN A 99 11.48 -7.87 -20.31
N CYS A 100 10.45 -7.12 -20.68
CA CYS A 100 10.53 -6.10 -21.73
C CYS A 100 11.22 -4.80 -21.27
N PHE A 101 11.06 -4.38 -20.01
CA PHE A 101 11.51 -3.07 -19.51
C PHE A 101 12.69 -3.14 -18.52
N ARG A 102 13.53 -4.18 -18.67
CA ARG A 102 14.62 -4.54 -17.77
C ARG A 102 15.69 -3.46 -17.44
N PRO A 103 15.90 -2.35 -18.19
CA PRO A 103 16.78 -1.27 -17.74
C PRO A 103 16.07 -0.13 -16.98
N ILE A 104 14.73 -0.09 -16.93
CA ILE A 104 14.00 0.96 -16.21
C ILE A 104 13.75 0.48 -14.79
N PRO A 105 14.10 1.26 -13.75
CA PRO A 105 13.70 1.00 -12.38
C PRO A 105 12.20 1.29 -12.27
N THR A 106 11.37 0.45 -12.89
CA THR A 106 9.98 0.34 -12.49
C THR A 106 10.03 -0.13 -11.05
N THR A 107 9.67 0.73 -10.11
CA THR A 107 9.47 0.37 -8.71
C THR A 107 8.35 -0.66 -8.69
N SER A 108 8.77 -1.90 -8.87
CA SER A 108 7.95 -2.97 -9.37
C SER A 108 6.78 -3.20 -8.43
N ILE A 109 5.55 -2.99 -8.93
CA ILE A 109 4.33 -3.62 -8.39
C ILE A 109 4.52 -5.13 -8.16
N ALA A 110 5.54 -5.72 -8.79
CA ALA A 110 6.01 -7.06 -8.52
C ALA A 110 7.16 -7.10 -7.52
N ALA A 111 6.93 -6.67 -6.28
CA ALA A 111 7.44 -7.50 -5.21
C ALA A 111 6.74 -8.86 -5.41
N VAL A 112 7.38 -9.77 -6.16
CA VAL A 112 7.05 -11.19 -6.08
C VAL A 112 6.93 -11.45 -4.59
N THR A 113 5.88 -12.13 -4.15
CA THR A 113 5.49 -12.29 -2.72
C THR A 113 6.68 -12.60 -1.79
N ARG A 114 7.74 -13.18 -2.35
CA ARG A 114 9.07 -13.42 -1.77
C ARG A 114 9.83 -12.20 -1.23
N ASN A 115 9.69 -11.01 -1.82
CA ASN A 115 10.49 -9.83 -1.46
C ASN A 115 9.78 -8.92 -0.44
N ILE A 116 8.50 -9.16 -0.16
CA ILE A 116 7.72 -8.38 0.82
C ILE A 116 8.31 -8.49 2.24
N PRO A 117 8.70 -9.69 2.72
CA PRO A 117 9.30 -9.86 4.05
C PRO A 117 10.65 -9.18 4.25
N ASP A 118 11.33 -8.79 3.17
CA ASP A 118 12.65 -8.13 3.25
C ASP A 118 12.53 -6.63 3.51
N LEU A 119 11.31 -6.06 3.43
CA LEU A 119 11.07 -4.64 3.63
C LEU A 119 11.18 -4.27 5.11
N SER A 120 12.18 -3.47 5.48
CA SER A 120 12.30 -2.95 6.84
C SER A 120 11.44 -1.71 7.07
N TYR A 121 10.95 -1.53 8.30
CA TYR A 121 10.27 -0.30 8.72
C TYR A 121 11.11 0.96 8.47
N GLN A 122 12.44 0.86 8.62
CA GLN A 122 13.35 1.97 8.37
C GLN A 122 13.36 2.38 6.89
N GLN A 123 13.36 1.42 5.96
CA GLN A 123 13.27 1.71 4.52
C GLN A 123 11.96 2.41 4.18
N LEU A 124 10.84 1.99 4.78
CA LEU A 124 9.56 2.66 4.59
C LEU A 124 9.57 4.10 5.10
N ARG A 125 10.21 4.36 6.25
CA ARG A 125 10.35 5.70 6.81
C ARG A 125 11.23 6.62 5.96
N ILE A 126 12.17 6.07 5.21
CA ILE A 126 13.01 6.84 4.27
C ILE A 126 12.24 7.11 2.97
N PHE A 127 11.47 6.14 2.49
CA PHE A 127 10.71 6.24 1.24
C PHE A 127 9.61 7.31 1.31
N MET A 128 8.78 7.31 2.36
CA MET A 128 7.60 8.18 2.44
C MET A 128 7.92 9.68 2.27
N PRO A 129 8.88 10.28 2.98
CA PRO A 129 9.22 11.69 2.79
C PRO A 129 9.74 12.03 1.39
N SER A 130 10.40 11.08 0.70
CA SER A 130 10.99 11.31 -0.61
C SER A 130 9.94 11.39 -1.73
N THR A 131 8.87 10.60 -1.62
CA THR A 131 7.80 10.52 -2.63
C THR A 131 6.75 11.61 -2.43
N THR A 132 6.55 12.05 -1.18
CA THR A 132 5.45 12.96 -0.83
C THR A 132 5.84 14.44 -0.80
N THR A 133 6.94 14.81 -1.45
CA THR A 133 7.31 16.23 -1.58
C THR A 133 6.33 16.95 -2.51
N PRO A 134 5.95 18.21 -2.22
CA PRO A 134 4.94 18.94 -3.00
C PRO A 134 5.34 19.18 -4.47
N VAL A 135 6.62 18.99 -4.83
CA VAL A 135 7.13 19.09 -6.20
C VAL A 135 6.78 17.85 -7.04
N THR A 136 6.52 16.72 -6.40
CA THR A 136 6.26 15.42 -7.06
C THR A 136 4.77 15.10 -7.18
N LEU A 137 3.90 15.87 -6.50
CA LEU A 137 2.45 15.64 -6.50
C LEU A 137 1.74 16.36 -7.65
N PHE A 138 0.85 15.62 -8.30
CA PHE A 138 -0.12 16.14 -9.25
C PHE A 138 -1.52 16.08 -8.60
N PHE A 139 -2.25 17.20 -8.62
CA PHE A 139 -3.63 17.32 -8.12
C PHE A 139 -4.64 17.11 -9.25
#